data_AF-A0A3B4TLF7-F1
#
_entry.id   AF-A0A3B4TLF7-F1
#
_cell.length_a   1.000
_cell.length_b   1.000
_cell.length_c   1.000
_cell.angle_alpha   90.00
_cell.angle_beta   90.00
_cell.angle_gamma   90.00
#
_symmetry.space_group_name_H-M   'P 1'
#
loop_
_entity.id
_entity.type
_entity.pdbx_description
1 polymer ?
#
loop_
_entity_poly.entity_id
_entity_poly.type
_entity_poly.pdbx_seq_one_letter_code
_entity_poly.pdbx_strand_id
1 'polypeptide(L)'
;MVREELVRRLNDREYINWLKAGRCLLILKNGLHRFISQHMKSFHADLLNQNTVLRKQCVTSCRPRGNKLSGTCMVCAEWQRVIIKHHRQPDATMNWDNCFPPAWRTDHWEVAKAYMPRGQGKVKGADQFDASALLNLINYCDCFQSVNPKLVREVIRYRNELMHSCEMHMKDEWMRCYQITLRHFVQQFSHVPQMTTAGQEINEMLTADLSIRVPGSDRLDSAVSDEFECDSVHQWETSADLIGQWEAELLQERLQELLYDSDAADDAATKTQDTEQLRRLAGFLRANGDLGERFSAELQAINSLEPCLLLQPAAPLPPSGRTDSGCLPASQHGAGGGAGPVYVLRENWKRGHREAAGEVWT
;
A
#
# COMPACT_ATOMS: atom_id res chain seq x y z
N MET A 1 18.39 3.50 24.05
CA MET A 1 17.08 4.14 23.77
C MET A 1 16.29 3.39 22.71
N VAL A 2 16.78 3.20 21.47
CA VAL A 2 16.04 2.53 20.37
C VAL A 2 15.33 1.23 20.78
N ARG A 3 16.04 0.33 21.49
CA ARG A 3 15.49 -0.96 21.89
C ARG A 3 14.47 -0.88 23.03
N GLU A 4 14.58 0.07 23.96
CA GLU A 4 13.67 0.19 25.10
C GLU A 4 12.26 0.61 24.66
N GLU A 5 12.15 1.41 23.60
CA GLU A 5 10.86 1.83 23.06
C GLU A 5 10.16 0.71 22.31
N LEU A 6 10.90 -0.04 21.49
CA LEU A 6 10.39 -1.25 20.86
C LEU A 6 9.97 -2.30 21.91
N VAL A 7 10.77 -2.53 22.95
CA VAL A 7 10.41 -3.40 24.09
C VAL A 7 9.08 -3.00 24.70
N ARG A 8 8.84 -1.70 24.92
CA ARG A 8 7.59 -1.21 25.49
C ARG A 8 6.39 -1.54 24.60
N ARG A 9 6.52 -1.32 23.29
CA ARG A 9 5.48 -1.65 22.31
C ARG A 9 5.24 -3.16 22.22
N LEU A 10 6.28 -3.97 22.30
CA LEU A 10 6.19 -5.44 22.31
C LEU A 10 5.71 -6.02 23.66
N ASN A 11 5.46 -5.20 24.67
CA ASN A 11 4.72 -5.57 25.87
C ASN A 11 3.25 -5.13 25.82
N ASP A 12 2.82 -4.49 24.73
CA ASP A 12 1.42 -4.20 24.45
C ASP A 12 0.84 -5.29 23.54
N ARG A 13 -0.13 -6.04 24.07
CA ARG A 13 -0.74 -7.17 23.38
C ARG A 13 -1.49 -6.78 22.11
N GLU A 14 -2.20 -5.66 22.13
CA GLU A 14 -2.97 -5.22 20.96
C GLU A 14 -2.05 -4.66 19.87
N TYR A 15 -0.91 -4.07 20.26
CA TYR A 15 0.16 -3.68 19.34
C TYR A 15 0.81 -4.90 18.68
N ILE A 16 1.14 -5.94 19.46
CA ILE A 16 1.66 -7.20 18.92
C ILE A 16 0.70 -7.81 17.90
N ASN A 17 -0.61 -7.78 18.17
CA ASN A 17 -1.62 -8.27 17.24
C ASN A 17 -1.59 -7.48 15.91
N TRP A 18 -1.48 -6.15 15.98
CA TRP A 18 -1.34 -5.31 14.79
C TRP A 18 -0.10 -5.68 13.97
N LEU A 19 1.05 -5.81 14.63
CA LEU A 19 2.31 -6.14 13.98
C LEU A 19 2.28 -7.52 13.32
N LYS A 20 1.78 -8.55 14.03
CA LYS A 20 1.61 -9.91 13.49
C LYS A 20 0.69 -9.92 12.28
N ALA A 21 -0.46 -9.26 12.37
CA ALA A 21 -1.42 -9.20 11.28
C ALA A 21 -0.83 -8.53 10.04
N GLY A 22 -0.11 -7.42 10.21
CA GLY A 22 0.55 -6.76 9.08
C GLY A 22 1.67 -7.60 8.48
N ARG A 23 2.47 -8.28 9.31
CA ARG A 23 3.49 -9.21 8.81
C ARG A 23 2.88 -10.37 8.02
N CYS A 24 1.74 -10.89 8.46
CA CYS A 24 1.00 -11.91 7.70
C CYS A 24 0.55 -11.42 6.31
N LEU A 25 0.19 -10.14 6.16
CA LEU A 25 -0.15 -9.57 4.85
C LEU A 25 1.07 -9.50 3.91
N LEU A 26 2.24 -9.17 4.44
CA LEU A 26 3.49 -9.16 3.66
C LEU A 26 3.87 -10.57 3.19
N ILE A 27 3.77 -11.56 4.08
CA ILE A 27 3.99 -12.97 3.73
C ILE A 27 2.98 -13.41 2.66
N LEU A 28 1.70 -13.05 2.83
CA LEU A 28 0.64 -13.35 1.87
C LEU A 28 0.93 -12.74 0.49
N LYS A 29 1.30 -11.46 0.43
CA LYS A 29 1.70 -10.76 -0.80
C LYS A 29 2.78 -11.55 -1.54
N ASN A 30 3.84 -11.94 -0.83
CA ASN A 30 4.97 -12.66 -1.41
C ASN A 30 4.56 -14.03 -1.94
N GLY A 31 3.72 -14.77 -1.21
CA GLY A 31 3.17 -16.05 -1.66
C GLY A 31 2.30 -15.94 -2.92
N LEU A 32 1.47 -14.89 -3.00
CA LEU A 32 0.53 -14.67 -4.12
C LEU A 32 1.24 -14.27 -5.42
N HIS A 33 2.39 -13.62 -5.33
CA HIS A 33 3.08 -12.99 -6.45
C HIS A 33 3.26 -13.92 -7.66
N ARG A 34 3.83 -15.11 -7.44
CA ARG A 34 4.10 -16.06 -8.53
C ARG A 34 2.82 -16.59 -9.16
N PHE A 35 1.81 -16.89 -8.34
CA PHE A 35 0.52 -17.37 -8.82
C PHE A 35 -0.17 -16.34 -9.73
N ILE A 36 -0.23 -15.08 -9.27
CA ILE A 36 -0.82 -13.97 -10.01
C ILE A 36 -0.06 -13.71 -11.31
N SER A 37 1.27 -13.65 -11.24
CA SER A 37 2.13 -13.41 -12.40
C SER A 37 1.88 -14.45 -13.49
N GLN A 38 1.81 -15.73 -13.12
CA GLN A 38 1.58 -16.81 -14.08
C GLN A 38 0.18 -16.73 -14.69
N HIS A 39 -0.85 -16.48 -13.88
CA HIS A 39 -2.24 -16.36 -14.37
C HIS A 39 -2.41 -15.16 -15.30
N MET A 40 -1.89 -13.99 -14.91
CA MET A 40 -1.98 -12.79 -15.75
C MET A 40 -1.23 -12.94 -17.06
N LYS A 41 -0.07 -13.60 -17.06
CA LYS A 41 0.69 -13.87 -18.28
C LYS A 41 -0.06 -14.82 -19.23
N SER A 42 -0.62 -15.91 -18.71
CA SER A 42 -1.43 -16.84 -19.51
C SER A 42 -2.69 -16.16 -20.05
N PHE A 43 -3.42 -15.46 -19.19
CA PHE A 43 -4.61 -14.71 -19.55
C PHE A 43 -4.33 -13.69 -20.66
N HIS A 44 -3.27 -12.91 -20.52
CA HIS A 44 -2.85 -11.94 -21.54
C HIS A 44 -2.52 -12.59 -22.88
N ALA A 45 -1.80 -13.71 -22.87
CA ALA A 45 -1.51 -14.48 -24.09
C ALA A 45 -2.79 -15.01 -24.74
N ASP A 46 -3.75 -15.50 -23.95
CA ASP A 46 -5.03 -15.98 -24.45
C ASP A 46 -5.86 -14.86 -25.10
N LEU A 47 -5.91 -13.67 -24.47
CA LEU A 47 -6.56 -12.50 -25.06
C LEU A 47 -5.96 -12.14 -26.42
N LEU A 48 -4.63 -12.09 -26.51
CA LEU A 48 -3.92 -11.83 -27.76
C LEU A 48 -4.19 -12.93 -28.81
N ASN A 49 -4.36 -14.18 -28.40
CA ASN A 49 -4.65 -15.29 -29.29
C ASN A 49 -6.06 -15.28 -29.86
N GLN A 50 -7.03 -14.88 -29.05
CA GLN A 50 -8.43 -14.85 -29.43
C GLN A 50 -8.80 -13.60 -30.24
N ASN A 51 -8.00 -12.54 -30.17
CA ASN A 51 -8.33 -11.26 -30.79
C ASN A 51 -7.14 -10.62 -31.52
N THR A 52 -7.18 -10.70 -32.85
CA THR A 52 -6.13 -10.15 -33.72
C THR A 52 -6.00 -8.63 -33.66
N VAL A 53 -7.02 -7.89 -33.22
CA VAL A 53 -6.96 -6.43 -33.06
C VAL A 53 -6.04 -6.06 -31.90
N LEU A 54 -6.06 -6.81 -30.81
CA LEU A 54 -5.22 -6.59 -29.62
C LEU A 54 -3.73 -6.74 -29.92
N ARG A 55 -3.38 -7.49 -30.96
CA ARG A 55 -2.01 -7.66 -31.46
C ARG A 55 -1.50 -6.44 -32.23
N LYS A 56 -2.34 -5.47 -32.56
CA LYS A 56 -1.91 -4.23 -33.22
C LYS A 56 -1.35 -3.25 -32.19
N GLN A 57 -0.53 -2.31 -32.63
CA GLN A 57 0.05 -1.29 -31.75
C GLN A 57 -0.90 -0.09 -31.61
N CYS A 58 -0.89 0.54 -30.43
CA CYS A 58 -1.47 1.87 -30.26
C CYS A 58 -0.64 2.90 -31.04
N VAL A 59 -1.21 3.50 -32.07
CA VAL A 59 -0.51 4.49 -32.93
C VAL A 59 -0.59 5.92 -32.42
N THR A 60 -1.56 6.21 -31.55
CA THR A 60 -1.82 7.57 -31.04
C THR A 60 -1.23 7.83 -29.66
N SER A 61 -0.53 6.84 -29.07
CA SER A 61 -0.03 6.89 -27.70
C SER A 61 -1.12 7.32 -26.69
N CYS A 62 -2.27 6.66 -26.71
CA CYS A 62 -3.43 6.99 -25.87
C CYS A 62 -3.04 7.10 -24.38
N ARG A 63 -3.58 8.11 -23.70
CA ARG A 63 -3.42 8.29 -22.25
C ARG A 63 -4.78 8.44 -21.57
N PRO A 64 -5.01 7.74 -20.45
CA PRO A 64 -6.15 7.98 -19.58
C PRO A 64 -6.12 9.39 -18.98
N ARG A 65 -7.30 9.84 -18.50
CA ARG A 65 -7.45 11.02 -17.64
C ARG A 65 -8.45 10.68 -16.52
N GLY A 66 -7.96 10.53 -15.31
CA GLY A 66 -8.76 10.06 -14.18
C GLY A 66 -9.31 8.66 -14.43
N ASN A 67 -10.60 8.52 -14.13
CA ASN A 67 -11.38 7.30 -14.39
C ASN A 67 -11.96 7.27 -15.82
N LYS A 68 -11.43 8.08 -16.74
CA LYS A 68 -11.94 8.13 -18.12
C LYS A 68 -10.84 7.82 -19.11
N LEU A 69 -11.20 7.00 -20.08
CA LEU A 69 -10.41 6.71 -21.25
C LEU A 69 -11.26 7.06 -22.49
N SER A 70 -11.32 8.35 -22.83
CA SER A 70 -12.11 8.89 -23.95
C SER A 70 -11.23 9.23 -25.15
N GLY A 71 -11.79 9.17 -26.36
CA GLY A 71 -11.07 9.51 -27.60
C GLY A 71 -9.94 8.53 -27.95
N THR A 72 -10.10 7.25 -27.62
CA THR A 72 -9.10 6.22 -27.87
C THR A 72 -9.04 5.81 -29.34
N CYS A 73 -7.84 5.38 -29.79
CA CYS A 73 -7.72 4.68 -31.06
C CYS A 73 -8.46 3.32 -31.01
N MET A 74 -8.78 2.79 -32.18
CA MET A 74 -9.48 1.49 -32.35
C MET A 74 -8.87 0.36 -31.51
N VAL A 75 -7.54 0.29 -31.39
CA VAL A 75 -6.84 -0.75 -30.63
C VAL A 75 -7.07 -0.59 -29.13
N CYS A 76 -6.92 0.63 -28.60
CA CYS A 76 -7.14 0.89 -27.17
C CYS A 76 -8.62 0.80 -26.78
N ALA A 77 -9.54 1.16 -27.67
CA ALA A 77 -10.97 0.94 -27.47
C ALA A 77 -11.30 -0.55 -27.35
N GLU A 78 -10.67 -1.39 -28.17
CA GLU A 78 -10.86 -2.85 -28.11
C GLU A 78 -10.24 -3.47 -26.85
N TRP A 79 -9.04 -3.02 -26.44
CA TRP A 79 -8.48 -3.39 -25.14
C TRP A 79 -9.40 -3.00 -23.99
N GLN A 80 -9.90 -1.77 -23.97
CA GLN A 80 -10.83 -1.29 -22.95
C GLN A 80 -12.08 -2.17 -22.86
N ARG A 81 -12.68 -2.51 -24.02
CA ARG A 81 -13.85 -3.40 -24.09
C ARG A 81 -13.55 -4.78 -23.50
N VAL A 82 -12.40 -5.36 -23.82
CA VAL A 82 -11.99 -6.67 -23.30
C VAL A 82 -11.70 -6.63 -21.80
N ILE A 83 -11.01 -5.60 -21.32
CA ILE A 83 -10.73 -5.40 -19.89
C ILE A 83 -12.04 -5.27 -19.09
N ILE A 84 -12.98 -4.46 -19.57
CA ILE A 84 -14.32 -4.30 -18.95
C ILE A 84 -15.07 -5.64 -18.95
N LYS A 85 -15.04 -6.39 -20.05
CA LYS A 85 -15.72 -7.69 -20.16
C LYS A 85 -15.24 -8.69 -19.09
N HIS A 86 -13.95 -8.66 -18.77
CA HIS A 86 -13.32 -9.53 -17.78
C HIS A 86 -13.35 -8.98 -16.36
N HIS A 87 -14.10 -7.91 -16.12
CA HIS A 87 -14.35 -7.37 -14.79
C HIS A 87 -15.58 -8.03 -14.16
N ARG A 88 -15.40 -8.60 -12.96
CA ARG A 88 -16.46 -9.24 -12.17
C ARG A 88 -17.58 -8.27 -11.75
N GLN A 89 -17.33 -6.97 -11.83
CA GLN A 89 -18.29 -5.90 -11.54
C GLN A 89 -18.27 -4.86 -12.68
N PRO A 90 -18.95 -5.09 -13.81
CA PRO A 90 -18.84 -4.23 -14.99
C PRO A 90 -19.20 -2.75 -14.76
N ASP A 91 -20.05 -2.48 -13.76
CA ASP A 91 -20.48 -1.13 -13.39
C ASP A 91 -19.52 -0.41 -12.42
N ALA A 92 -18.47 -1.09 -11.95
CA ALA A 92 -17.50 -0.50 -11.05
C ALA A 92 -16.60 0.52 -11.79
N THR A 93 -16.28 1.60 -11.09
CA THR A 93 -15.35 2.63 -11.60
C THR A 93 -13.96 2.03 -11.77
N MET A 94 -13.47 1.98 -13.01
CA MET A 94 -12.09 1.58 -13.32
C MET A 94 -11.12 2.76 -13.20
N ASN A 95 -9.99 2.51 -12.53
CA ASN A 95 -8.94 3.49 -12.32
C ASN A 95 -7.98 3.50 -13.52
N TRP A 96 -8.47 3.99 -14.68
CA TRP A 96 -7.71 3.95 -15.92
C TRP A 96 -6.36 4.64 -15.84
N ASP A 97 -6.20 5.69 -15.02
CA ASP A 97 -4.91 6.36 -14.76
C ASP A 97 -3.81 5.45 -14.21
N ASN A 98 -4.15 4.26 -13.71
CA ASN A 98 -3.14 3.26 -13.38
C ASN A 98 -2.48 2.66 -14.63
N CYS A 99 -3.13 2.73 -15.79
CA CYS A 99 -2.72 2.01 -16.98
C CYS A 99 -1.92 2.89 -17.94
N PHE A 100 -1.04 2.25 -18.70
CA PHE A 100 -0.41 2.81 -19.89
C PHE A 100 -0.88 2.05 -21.14
N PRO A 101 -1.98 2.49 -21.80
CA PRO A 101 -2.60 1.80 -22.94
C PRO A 101 -1.65 1.38 -24.07
N PRO A 102 -0.60 2.15 -24.42
CA PRO A 102 0.34 1.72 -25.45
C PRO A 102 1.11 0.43 -25.12
N ALA A 103 1.21 0.07 -23.85
CA ALA A 103 1.91 -1.13 -23.38
C ALA A 103 0.98 -2.34 -23.17
N TRP A 104 -0.35 -2.21 -23.24
CA TRP A 104 -1.27 -3.34 -23.06
C TRP A 104 -1.01 -4.53 -23.99
N ARG A 105 -0.47 -4.29 -25.19
CA ARG A 105 -0.08 -5.36 -26.11
C ARG A 105 1.06 -6.24 -25.58
N THR A 106 2.01 -5.65 -24.88
CA THR A 106 3.30 -6.29 -24.55
C THR A 106 3.48 -6.57 -23.07
N ASP A 107 2.71 -5.89 -22.22
CA ASP A 107 2.83 -5.96 -20.77
C ASP A 107 1.49 -6.37 -20.13
N HIS A 108 1.49 -7.55 -19.52
CA HIS A 108 0.34 -8.10 -18.82
C HIS A 108 0.03 -7.35 -17.52
N TRP A 109 1.02 -6.68 -16.91
CA TRP A 109 0.79 -5.87 -15.71
C TRP A 109 0.07 -4.57 -16.02
N GLU A 110 0.31 -3.99 -17.19
CA GLU A 110 -0.46 -2.81 -17.61
C GLU A 110 -1.95 -3.13 -17.81
N VAL A 111 -2.28 -4.38 -18.16
CA VAL A 111 -3.66 -4.86 -18.17
C VAL A 111 -4.16 -5.11 -16.74
N ALA A 112 -3.34 -5.73 -15.88
CA ALA A 112 -3.68 -6.03 -14.49
C ALA A 112 -4.05 -4.77 -13.67
N LYS A 113 -3.34 -3.66 -13.90
CA LYS A 113 -3.52 -2.38 -13.21
C LYS A 113 -4.93 -1.79 -13.33
N ALA A 114 -5.70 -2.16 -14.35
CA ALA A 114 -7.09 -1.74 -14.51
C ALA A 114 -8.02 -2.30 -13.41
N TYR A 115 -7.63 -3.42 -12.80
CA TYR A 115 -8.37 -4.11 -11.74
C TYR A 115 -7.88 -3.74 -10.33
N MET A 116 -6.92 -2.81 -10.22
CA MET A 116 -6.28 -2.43 -8.97
C MET A 116 -6.86 -1.11 -8.41
N PRO A 117 -6.72 -0.85 -7.09
CA PRO A 117 -7.00 0.46 -6.50
C PRO A 117 -6.17 1.55 -7.18
N ARG A 118 -6.50 2.81 -6.94
CA ARG A 118 -5.76 3.96 -7.48
C ARG A 118 -4.29 3.94 -7.01
N GLY A 119 -3.44 4.72 -7.69
CA GLY A 119 -2.04 4.93 -7.29
C GLY A 119 -1.01 4.00 -7.95
N GLN A 120 -1.46 3.06 -8.79
CA GLN A 120 -0.60 2.02 -9.37
C GLN A 120 0.08 2.43 -10.69
N GLY A 121 -0.18 3.65 -11.18
CA GLY A 121 0.31 4.13 -12.49
C GLY A 121 1.83 4.20 -12.65
N LYS A 122 2.57 4.34 -11.55
CA LYS A 122 4.04 4.44 -11.58
C LYS A 122 4.75 3.13 -11.22
N VAL A 123 4.02 2.11 -10.80
CA VAL A 123 4.56 0.79 -10.45
C VAL A 123 4.97 0.09 -11.74
N LYS A 124 6.21 -0.40 -11.83
CA LYS A 124 6.74 -1.00 -13.08
C LYS A 124 6.96 -2.51 -12.98
N GLY A 125 7.06 -3.03 -11.77
CA GLY A 125 7.36 -4.43 -11.50
C GLY A 125 6.25 -5.11 -10.73
N ALA A 126 6.07 -6.40 -11.00
CA ALA A 126 5.14 -7.28 -10.29
C ALA A 126 5.37 -7.30 -8.76
N ASP A 127 6.64 -7.25 -8.37
CA ASP A 127 7.17 -7.32 -7.00
C ASP A 127 6.89 -6.06 -6.17
N GLN A 128 6.60 -4.95 -6.86
CA GLN A 128 6.36 -3.64 -6.25
C GLN A 128 4.89 -3.42 -5.87
N PHE A 129 3.97 -4.29 -6.31
CA PHE A 129 2.56 -4.19 -5.91
C PHE A 129 2.39 -4.58 -4.43
N ASP A 130 1.64 -3.77 -3.68
CA ASP A 130 1.27 -4.07 -2.31
C ASP A 130 0.20 -5.18 -2.23
N ALA A 131 -0.12 -5.64 -1.02
CA ALA A 131 -1.12 -6.68 -0.79
C ALA A 131 -2.51 -6.27 -1.32
N SER A 132 -2.90 -4.99 -1.22
CA SER A 132 -4.20 -4.52 -1.70
C SER A 132 -4.31 -4.55 -3.21
N ALA A 133 -3.27 -4.14 -3.93
CA ALA A 133 -3.22 -4.20 -5.38
C ALA A 133 -3.42 -5.64 -5.86
N LEU A 134 -2.71 -6.60 -5.28
CA LEU A 134 -2.83 -8.02 -5.62
C LEU A 134 -4.20 -8.62 -5.25
N LEU A 135 -4.72 -8.32 -4.06
CA LEU A 135 -6.03 -8.82 -3.63
C LEU A 135 -7.17 -8.23 -4.47
N ASN A 136 -7.12 -6.94 -4.79
CA ASN A 136 -8.13 -6.30 -5.65
C ASN A 136 -8.10 -6.86 -7.07
N LEU A 137 -6.91 -7.12 -7.62
CA LEU A 137 -6.78 -7.79 -8.92
C LEU A 137 -7.50 -9.15 -8.91
N ILE A 138 -7.29 -9.98 -7.89
CA ILE A 138 -8.00 -11.27 -7.74
C ILE A 138 -9.51 -11.07 -7.56
N ASN A 139 -9.91 -10.06 -6.79
CA ASN A 139 -11.33 -9.78 -6.52
C ASN A 139 -12.09 -9.34 -7.78
N TYR A 140 -11.45 -8.58 -8.67
CA TYR A 140 -12.11 -7.91 -9.78
C TYR A 140 -11.90 -8.58 -11.14
N CYS A 141 -10.80 -9.30 -11.38
CA CYS A 141 -10.58 -9.97 -12.65
C CYS A 141 -11.16 -11.40 -12.66
N ASP A 142 -11.93 -11.74 -13.69
CA ASP A 142 -12.51 -13.07 -13.83
C ASP A 142 -11.49 -14.17 -14.18
N CYS A 143 -10.26 -13.83 -14.60
CA CYS A 143 -9.20 -14.81 -14.87
C CYS A 143 -8.81 -15.63 -13.63
N PHE A 144 -9.16 -15.15 -12.43
CA PHE A 144 -9.00 -15.85 -11.15
C PHE A 144 -10.26 -16.63 -10.72
N GLN A 145 -11.06 -17.14 -11.65
CA GLN A 145 -12.36 -17.80 -11.37
C GLN A 145 -12.31 -18.93 -10.34
N SER A 146 -11.16 -19.58 -10.16
CA SER A 146 -10.94 -20.62 -9.14
C SER A 146 -10.91 -20.07 -7.71
N VAL A 147 -10.72 -18.76 -7.53
CA VAL A 147 -10.66 -18.09 -6.23
C VAL A 147 -12.02 -17.46 -5.90
N ASN A 148 -12.59 -17.88 -4.77
CA ASN A 148 -13.83 -17.36 -4.21
C ASN A 148 -13.69 -15.87 -3.83
N PRO A 149 -14.39 -14.96 -4.52
CA PRO A 149 -14.26 -13.52 -4.28
C PRO A 149 -14.80 -13.08 -2.91
N LYS A 150 -15.68 -13.87 -2.27
CA LYS A 150 -16.17 -13.53 -0.92
C LYS A 150 -15.03 -13.55 0.10
N LEU A 151 -14.18 -14.57 0.03
CA LEU A 151 -13.01 -14.68 0.92
C LEU A 151 -11.97 -13.59 0.63
N VAL A 152 -11.76 -13.25 -0.65
CA VAL A 152 -10.87 -12.15 -1.03
C VAL A 152 -11.34 -10.83 -0.41
N ARG A 153 -12.64 -10.52 -0.51
CA ARG A 153 -13.22 -9.30 0.08
C ARG A 153 -13.09 -9.25 1.60
N GLU A 154 -13.24 -10.37 2.30
CA GLU A 154 -13.03 -10.41 3.74
C GLU A 154 -11.56 -10.11 4.10
N VAL A 155 -10.59 -10.66 3.36
CA VAL A 155 -9.17 -10.33 3.57
C VAL A 155 -8.89 -8.85 3.27
N ILE A 156 -9.46 -8.29 2.21
CA ILE A 156 -9.37 -6.85 1.90
C ILE A 156 -9.96 -6.02 3.04
N ARG A 157 -11.13 -6.40 3.58
CA ARG A 157 -11.77 -5.72 4.71
C ARG A 157 -10.84 -5.68 5.93
N TYR A 158 -10.30 -6.83 6.33
CA TYR A 158 -9.37 -6.89 7.46
C TYR A 158 -8.09 -6.11 7.23
N ARG A 159 -7.52 -6.16 6.02
CA ARG A 159 -6.37 -5.32 5.66
C ARG A 159 -6.71 -3.85 5.82
N ASN A 160 -7.86 -3.39 5.34
CA ASN A 160 -8.25 -1.98 5.46
C ASN A 160 -8.46 -1.56 6.92
N GLU A 161 -9.10 -2.41 7.73
CA GLU A 161 -9.24 -2.18 9.18
C GLU A 161 -7.87 -2.07 9.87
N LEU A 162 -6.92 -2.94 9.51
CA LEU A 162 -5.55 -2.94 10.04
C LEU A 162 -4.78 -1.66 9.66
N MET A 163 -4.77 -1.31 8.36
CA MET A 163 -4.02 -0.16 7.84
C MET A 163 -4.60 1.18 8.30
N HIS A 164 -5.90 1.21 8.66
CA HIS A 164 -6.56 2.40 9.19
C HIS A 164 -6.61 2.47 10.74
N SER A 165 -6.04 1.51 11.47
CA SER A 165 -6.02 1.52 12.94
C SER A 165 -5.09 2.61 13.49
N CYS A 166 -5.58 3.80 13.84
CA CYS A 166 -4.74 4.96 14.22
C CYS A 166 -3.71 4.68 15.31
N GLU A 167 -4.07 3.87 16.28
CA GLU A 167 -3.24 3.59 17.46
C GLU A 167 -2.26 2.44 17.21
N MET A 168 -2.41 1.70 16.10
CA MET A 168 -1.70 0.44 15.84
C MET A 168 -2.12 -0.68 16.79
N HIS A 169 -3.39 -0.69 17.21
CA HIS A 169 -3.94 -1.66 18.15
C HIS A 169 -4.99 -2.53 17.47
N MET A 170 -4.90 -3.85 17.65
CA MET A 170 -5.92 -4.80 17.22
C MET A 170 -6.33 -5.74 18.35
N LYS A 171 -7.64 -5.82 18.60
CA LYS A 171 -8.22 -6.66 19.67
C LYS A 171 -8.04 -8.15 19.38
N ASP A 172 -7.96 -8.97 20.43
CA ASP A 172 -7.84 -10.43 20.30
C ASP A 172 -9.00 -11.07 19.51
N GLU A 173 -10.23 -10.60 19.71
CA GLU A 173 -11.40 -11.12 18.98
C GLU A 173 -11.28 -10.85 17.49
N TRP A 174 -10.81 -9.65 17.14
CA TRP A 174 -10.50 -9.30 15.76
C TRP A 174 -9.42 -10.22 15.20
N MET A 175 -8.37 -10.46 15.98
CA MET A 175 -7.24 -11.31 15.58
C MET A 175 -7.66 -12.76 15.31
N ARG A 176 -8.56 -13.33 16.12
CA ARG A 176 -9.13 -14.66 15.88
C ARG A 176 -9.90 -14.72 14.57
N CYS A 177 -10.76 -13.75 14.32
CA CYS A 177 -11.54 -13.71 13.08
C CYS A 177 -10.64 -13.51 11.85
N TYR A 178 -9.61 -12.67 11.97
CA TYR A 178 -8.59 -12.46 10.93
C TYR A 178 -7.86 -13.78 10.61
N GLN A 179 -7.37 -14.49 11.63
CA GLN A 179 -6.68 -15.76 11.45
C GLN A 179 -7.55 -16.81 10.74
N ILE A 180 -8.82 -16.94 11.14
CA ILE A 180 -9.75 -17.89 10.50
C ILE A 180 -9.94 -17.53 9.02
N THR A 181 -10.17 -16.25 8.74
CA THR A 181 -10.39 -15.73 7.38
C THR A 181 -9.17 -15.94 6.51
N LEU A 182 -7.99 -15.59 7.00
CA LEU A 182 -6.73 -15.72 6.28
C LEU A 182 -6.41 -17.19 5.98
N ARG A 183 -6.64 -18.09 6.93
CA ARG A 183 -6.47 -19.54 6.73
C ARG A 183 -7.39 -20.07 5.63
N HIS A 184 -8.68 -19.71 5.65
CA HIS A 184 -9.61 -20.12 4.59
C HIS A 184 -9.21 -19.54 3.22
N PHE A 185 -8.69 -18.32 3.19
CA PHE A 185 -8.18 -17.71 1.96
C PHE A 185 -6.96 -18.47 1.42
N VAL A 186 -5.93 -18.71 2.24
CA VAL A 186 -4.71 -19.42 1.86
C VAL A 186 -5.00 -20.84 1.37
N GLN A 187 -5.97 -21.54 1.98
CA GLN A 187 -6.37 -22.90 1.58
C GLN A 187 -6.88 -23.01 0.13
N GLN A 188 -7.39 -21.91 -0.46
CA GLN A 188 -7.79 -21.90 -1.87
C GLN A 188 -6.61 -22.09 -2.83
N PHE A 189 -5.39 -21.84 -2.36
CA PHE A 189 -4.15 -21.96 -3.11
C PHE A 189 -3.33 -23.19 -2.70
N SER A 190 -3.96 -24.22 -2.13
CA SER A 190 -3.30 -25.47 -1.71
C SER A 190 -2.53 -26.18 -2.83
N HIS A 191 -2.88 -25.91 -4.09
CA HIS A 191 -2.20 -26.41 -5.29
C HIS A 191 -0.97 -25.58 -5.71
N VAL A 192 -0.71 -24.45 -5.04
CA VAL A 192 0.38 -23.52 -5.34
C VAL A 192 1.47 -23.67 -4.27
N PRO A 193 2.66 -24.21 -4.61
CA PRO A 193 3.72 -24.48 -3.62
C PRO A 193 4.13 -23.26 -2.80
N GLN A 194 4.26 -22.09 -3.43
CA GLN A 194 4.63 -20.84 -2.74
C GLN A 194 3.59 -20.42 -1.70
N MET A 195 2.31 -20.69 -1.95
CA MET A 195 1.24 -20.41 -1.00
C MET A 195 1.17 -21.42 0.13
N THR A 196 1.63 -22.65 -0.09
CA THR A 196 1.83 -23.63 0.99
C THR A 196 2.89 -23.12 1.97
N THR A 197 4.04 -22.68 1.47
CA THR A 197 5.10 -22.08 2.30
C THR A 197 4.62 -20.83 3.02
N ALA A 198 3.98 -19.90 2.30
CA ALA A 198 3.40 -18.69 2.90
C ALA A 198 2.37 -19.04 3.99
N GLY A 199 1.57 -20.09 3.80
CA GLY A 199 0.61 -20.58 4.80
C GLY A 199 1.27 -21.09 6.07
N GLN A 200 2.43 -21.75 5.96
CA GLN A 200 3.23 -22.20 7.10
C GLN A 200 3.82 -21.00 7.85
N GLU A 201 4.48 -20.09 7.14
CA GLU A 201 5.06 -18.87 7.70
C GLU A 201 4.00 -17.98 8.39
N ILE A 202 2.81 -17.85 7.80
CA ILE A 202 1.67 -17.15 8.42
C ILE A 202 1.28 -17.84 9.72
N ASN A 203 1.15 -19.17 9.73
CA ASN A 203 0.78 -19.88 10.95
C ASN A 203 1.83 -19.73 12.05
N GLU A 204 3.11 -19.84 11.69
CA GLU A 204 4.23 -19.60 12.61
C GLU A 204 4.18 -18.20 13.20
N MET A 205 4.05 -17.15 12.37
CA MET A 205 3.92 -15.76 12.80
C MET A 205 2.75 -15.53 13.77
N LEU A 206 1.59 -16.12 13.48
CA LEU A 206 0.40 -15.98 14.32
C LEU A 206 0.62 -16.60 15.70
N THR A 207 1.35 -17.73 15.76
CA THR A 207 1.67 -18.44 17.01
C THR A 207 2.90 -17.92 17.75
N ALA A 208 3.77 -17.14 17.10
CA ALA A 208 5.01 -16.66 17.67
C ALA A 208 4.77 -15.79 18.91
N ASP A 209 5.55 -15.96 19.98
CA ASP A 209 5.55 -15.01 21.08
C ASP A 209 6.54 -13.89 20.75
N LEU A 210 6.01 -12.70 20.46
CA LEU A 210 6.83 -11.52 20.19
C LEU A 210 7.10 -10.71 21.46
N SER A 211 6.57 -11.14 22.62
CA SER A 211 6.80 -10.45 23.87
C SER A 211 8.26 -10.59 24.30
N ILE A 212 8.80 -9.46 24.77
CA ILE A 212 10.18 -9.35 25.18
C ILE A 212 10.22 -9.42 26.72
N ARG A 213 10.79 -10.51 27.25
CA ARG A 213 11.11 -10.62 28.69
C ARG A 213 12.31 -9.73 29.04
N VAL A 214 12.11 -8.79 29.96
CA VAL A 214 13.21 -7.98 30.52
C VAL A 214 13.88 -8.78 31.64
N PRO A 215 15.16 -9.18 31.51
CA PRO A 215 15.86 -9.85 32.60
C PRO A 215 15.97 -8.90 33.79
N GLY A 216 15.34 -9.25 34.91
CA GLY A 216 15.39 -8.48 36.16
C GLY A 216 14.06 -8.23 36.86
N SER A 217 12.91 -8.37 36.18
CA SER A 217 11.59 -8.19 36.82
C SER A 217 10.93 -9.49 37.31
N ASP A 218 11.40 -10.66 36.84
CA ASP A 218 10.83 -11.99 37.17
C ASP A 218 11.80 -12.93 37.90
N ARG A 219 12.90 -12.42 38.46
CA ARG A 219 13.78 -13.23 39.32
C ARG A 219 13.26 -13.21 40.76
N LEU A 220 12.39 -14.17 41.06
CA LEU A 220 12.30 -14.71 42.43
C LEU A 220 13.66 -15.31 42.78
N ASP A 221 14.19 -14.92 43.95
CA ASP A 221 15.47 -15.38 44.49
C ASP A 221 15.62 -16.91 44.40
N SER A 222 16.38 -17.37 43.43
CA SER A 222 17.06 -18.65 43.52
C SER A 222 18.46 -18.47 42.97
N ALA A 223 19.39 -18.36 43.92
CA ALA A 223 20.80 -18.56 43.71
C ALA A 223 21.01 -19.93 43.06
N VAL A 224 21.74 -19.97 41.94
CA VAL A 224 22.86 -20.89 41.65
C VAL A 224 23.43 -20.51 40.26
N SER A 225 24.68 -20.05 40.31
CA SER A 225 25.80 -20.20 39.38
C SER A 225 25.87 -19.53 38.00
N ASP A 226 27.04 -18.88 37.86
CA ASP A 226 27.75 -18.35 36.70
C ASP A 226 27.94 -19.31 35.52
N GLU A 227 28.31 -18.71 34.39
CA GLU A 227 28.78 -19.27 33.10
C GLU A 227 27.71 -19.86 32.18
N PHE A 228 26.96 -19.02 31.46
CA PHE A 228 26.51 -19.20 30.06
C PHE A 228 25.59 -18.02 29.62
N GLU A 229 26.11 -16.78 29.54
CA GLU A 229 25.29 -15.60 29.14
C GLU A 229 25.56 -15.07 27.71
N CYS A 230 26.49 -15.65 26.94
CA CYS A 230 26.91 -15.06 25.67
C CYS A 230 25.98 -15.35 24.46
N ASP A 231 25.30 -16.50 24.41
CA ASP A 231 24.47 -16.86 23.25
C ASP A 231 23.05 -16.27 23.28
N SER A 232 22.45 -16.12 24.47
CA SER A 232 21.08 -15.60 24.60
C SER A 232 20.96 -14.11 24.28
N VAL A 233 22.01 -13.33 24.55
CA VAL A 233 22.02 -11.88 24.25
C VAL A 233 22.14 -11.65 22.74
N HIS A 234 23.02 -12.35 22.02
CA HIS A 234 23.16 -12.16 20.57
C HIS A 234 21.95 -12.67 19.77
N GLN A 235 21.30 -13.76 20.20
CA GLN A 235 20.06 -14.26 19.58
C GLN A 235 18.89 -13.28 19.80
N TRP A 236 18.84 -12.66 20.97
CA TRP A 236 17.86 -11.63 21.32
C TRP A 236 17.99 -10.37 20.47
N GLU A 237 19.21 -9.86 20.33
CA GLU A 237 19.51 -8.69 19.52
C GLU A 237 19.09 -8.89 18.06
N THR A 238 19.40 -10.07 17.52
CA THR A 238 18.99 -10.47 16.15
C THR A 238 17.47 -10.54 16.00
N SER A 239 16.74 -10.97 17.05
CA SER A 239 15.28 -11.02 17.06
C SER A 239 14.65 -9.63 17.13
N ALA A 240 15.16 -8.76 18.01
CA ALA A 240 14.63 -7.40 18.18
C ALA A 240 14.86 -6.53 16.94
N ASP A 241 16.03 -6.62 16.33
CA ASP A 241 16.35 -5.86 15.12
C ASP A 241 15.47 -6.32 13.94
N LEU A 242 15.19 -7.62 13.84
CA LEU A 242 14.28 -8.18 12.84
C LEU A 242 12.82 -7.74 13.06
N ILE A 243 12.33 -7.75 14.30
CA ILE A 243 10.97 -7.29 14.62
C ILE A 243 10.85 -5.79 14.36
N GLY A 244 11.87 -5.00 14.73
CA GLY A 244 11.94 -3.57 14.42
C GLY A 244 12.00 -3.29 12.92
N GLN A 245 12.56 -4.20 12.11
CA GLN A 245 12.46 -4.12 10.65
C GLN A 245 11.02 -4.35 10.18
N TRP A 246 10.33 -5.37 10.68
CA TRP A 246 8.93 -5.63 10.31
C TRP A 246 8.01 -4.46 10.66
N GLU A 247 8.22 -3.87 11.84
CA GLU A 247 7.46 -2.70 12.31
C GLU A 247 7.59 -1.53 11.34
N ALA A 248 8.82 -1.21 10.94
CA ALA A 248 9.05 -0.12 10.01
C ALA A 248 8.55 -0.41 8.60
N GLU A 249 8.68 -1.64 8.09
CA GLU A 249 8.11 -2.03 6.80
C GLU A 249 6.60 -1.77 6.78
N LEU A 250 5.90 -2.16 7.85
CA LEU A 250 4.45 -1.99 7.96
C LEU A 250 4.03 -0.52 8.13
N LEU A 251 4.73 0.24 8.96
CA LEU A 251 4.50 1.68 9.12
C LEU A 251 4.77 2.43 7.81
N GLN A 252 5.78 1.99 7.04
CA GLN A 252 6.12 2.56 5.75
C GLN A 252 5.03 2.30 4.71
N GLU A 253 4.48 1.08 4.62
CA GLU A 253 3.35 0.78 3.72
C GLU A 253 2.14 1.64 4.08
N ARG A 254 1.81 1.76 5.36
CA ARG A 254 0.72 2.61 5.82
C ARG A 254 0.91 4.08 5.45
N LEU A 255 2.11 4.61 5.66
CA LEU A 255 2.41 6.00 5.31
C LEU A 255 2.21 6.24 3.81
N GLN A 256 2.66 5.30 2.97
CA GLN A 256 2.49 5.41 1.53
C GLN A 256 1.01 5.43 1.13
N GLU A 257 0.18 4.54 1.71
CA GLU A 257 -1.25 4.51 1.45
C GLU A 257 -1.93 5.85 1.77
N LEU A 258 -1.66 6.42 2.95
CA LEU A 258 -2.24 7.71 3.36
C LEU A 258 -1.83 8.86 2.45
N LEU A 259 -0.58 8.86 1.95
CA LEU A 259 -0.10 9.88 1.02
C LEU A 259 -0.73 9.73 -0.37
N TYR A 260 -0.93 8.50 -0.85
CA TYR A 260 -1.56 8.27 -2.15
C TYR A 260 -3.06 8.62 -2.15
N ASP A 261 -3.78 8.29 -1.08
CA ASP A 261 -5.20 8.59 -0.97
C ASP A 261 -5.45 10.11 -0.87
N SER A 262 -4.59 10.83 -0.14
CA SER A 262 -4.64 12.30 -0.03
C SER A 262 -4.44 13.01 -1.39
N ASP A 263 -3.49 12.54 -2.21
CA ASP A 263 -3.22 13.07 -3.55
C ASP A 263 -4.34 12.76 -4.55
N ALA A 264 -5.02 11.62 -4.39
CA ALA A 264 -5.97 11.07 -5.35
C ALA A 264 -7.44 11.38 -5.04
N ALA A 265 -7.74 11.91 -3.85
CA ALA A 265 -9.08 12.36 -3.50
C ALA A 265 -9.44 13.62 -4.33
N ASP A 266 -10.61 13.62 -4.95
CA ASP A 266 -11.17 14.83 -5.57
C ASP A 266 -12.11 15.57 -4.60
N ASP A 267 -12.63 14.86 -3.59
CA ASP A 267 -13.58 15.40 -2.60
C ASP A 267 -12.89 15.80 -1.29
N ALA A 268 -13.33 16.93 -0.75
CA ALA A 268 -12.75 17.56 0.43
C ALA A 268 -12.90 16.72 1.71
N ALA A 269 -13.95 15.90 1.83
CA ALA A 269 -14.19 15.09 3.02
C ALA A 269 -13.17 13.95 3.16
N THR A 270 -12.85 13.28 2.03
CA THR A 270 -11.85 12.19 2.01
C THR A 270 -10.45 12.74 2.31
N LYS A 271 -10.07 13.88 1.68
CA LYS A 271 -8.81 14.58 2.00
C LYS A 271 -8.68 14.92 3.48
N THR A 272 -9.76 15.37 4.10
CA THR A 272 -9.76 15.77 5.51
C THR A 272 -9.51 14.57 6.42
N GLN A 273 -10.18 13.44 6.13
CA GLN A 273 -9.99 12.19 6.88
C GLN A 273 -8.56 11.65 6.73
N ASP A 274 -8.02 11.60 5.51
CA ASP A 274 -6.67 11.09 5.26
C ASP A 274 -5.60 11.98 5.90
N THR A 275 -5.82 13.29 5.89
CA THR A 275 -4.96 14.27 6.57
C THR A 275 -4.98 14.06 8.10
N GLU A 276 -6.14 13.76 8.67
CA GLU A 276 -6.24 13.45 10.10
C GLU A 276 -5.51 12.14 10.45
N GLN A 277 -5.68 11.10 9.63
CA GLN A 277 -4.96 9.83 9.78
C GLN A 277 -3.45 10.02 9.68
N LEU A 278 -2.98 10.83 8.72
CA LEU A 278 -1.57 11.16 8.53
C LEU A 278 -1.02 11.92 9.76
N ARG A 279 -1.80 12.84 10.32
CA ARG A 279 -1.42 13.56 11.55
C ARG A 279 -1.33 12.63 12.76
N ARG A 280 -2.26 11.69 12.91
CA ARG A 280 -2.24 10.68 13.97
C ARG A 280 -1.01 9.78 13.85
N LEU A 281 -0.71 9.30 12.63
CA LEU A 281 0.51 8.53 12.36
C LEU A 281 1.78 9.33 12.69
N ALA A 282 1.86 10.61 12.27
CA ALA A 282 2.98 11.47 12.61
C ALA A 282 3.12 11.68 14.13
N GLY A 283 2.01 11.81 14.85
CA GLY A 283 1.99 11.87 16.31
C GLY A 283 2.53 10.60 16.95
N PHE A 284 2.10 9.43 16.47
CA PHE A 284 2.60 8.13 16.93
C PHE A 284 4.12 7.99 16.72
N LEU A 285 4.62 8.35 15.53
CA LEU A 285 6.06 8.31 15.23
C LEU A 285 6.86 9.28 16.12
N ARG A 286 6.34 10.46 16.44
CA ARG A 286 7.02 11.41 17.35
C ARG A 286 7.03 10.96 18.80
N ALA A 287 6.00 10.23 19.23
CA ALA A 287 5.88 9.70 20.58
C ALA A 287 6.85 8.53 20.86
N ASN A 288 7.44 7.96 19.80
CA ASN A 288 8.40 6.86 19.85
C ASN A 288 9.71 7.36 19.22
N GLY A 289 10.68 7.76 20.03
CA GLY A 289 11.91 8.43 19.56
C GLY A 289 12.66 7.64 18.49
N ASP A 290 12.73 6.32 18.65
CA ASP A 290 13.34 5.37 17.74
C ASP A 290 12.71 5.39 16.34
N LEU A 291 11.37 5.44 16.29
CA LEU A 291 10.63 5.59 15.04
C LEU A 291 10.71 7.01 14.51
N GLY A 292 10.70 8.02 15.38
CA GLY A 292 10.83 9.42 15.00
C GLY A 292 12.16 9.73 14.31
N GLU A 293 13.25 9.13 14.78
CA GLU A 293 14.56 9.18 14.13
C GLU A 293 14.54 8.47 12.77
N ARG A 294 14.00 7.24 12.73
CA ARG A 294 13.95 6.41 11.53
C ARG A 294 13.11 7.03 10.41
N PHE A 295 12.00 7.67 10.74
CA PHE A 295 11.08 8.33 9.81
C PHE A 295 11.25 9.86 9.81
N SER A 296 12.43 10.37 10.15
CA SER A 296 12.67 11.81 10.31
C SER A 296 12.44 12.60 9.02
N ALA A 297 12.82 12.06 7.87
CA ALA A 297 12.59 12.69 6.57
C ALA A 297 11.09 12.76 6.24
N GLU A 298 10.35 11.70 6.51
CA GLU A 298 8.90 11.58 6.34
C GLU A 298 8.15 12.53 7.29
N LEU A 299 8.63 12.68 8.53
CA LEU A 299 8.06 13.62 9.49
C LEU A 299 8.27 15.08 9.08
N GLN A 300 9.45 15.43 8.57
CA GLN A 300 9.74 16.76 8.02
C GLN A 300 8.85 17.06 6.79
N ALA A 301 8.68 16.05 5.95
CA ALA A 301 7.79 16.06 4.81
C ALA A 301 6.34 16.36 5.20
N ILE A 302 5.80 15.63 6.19
CA ILE A 302 4.44 15.84 6.71
C ILE A 302 4.28 17.23 7.32
N ASN A 303 5.26 17.70 8.11
CA ASN A 303 5.23 19.06 8.69
C ASN A 303 5.22 20.16 7.63
N SER A 304 5.84 19.93 6.49
CA SER A 304 5.85 20.88 5.38
C SER A 304 4.47 20.97 4.68
N LEU A 305 3.60 19.98 4.87
CA LEU A 305 2.21 20.00 4.41
C LEU A 305 1.29 20.80 5.35
N GLU A 306 1.62 20.92 6.64
CA GLU A 306 0.77 21.59 7.64
C GLU A 306 0.49 23.08 7.35
N PRO A 307 1.45 23.91 6.87
CA PRO A 307 1.18 25.30 6.50
C PRO A 307 0.30 25.47 5.26
N CYS A 308 0.33 24.52 4.31
CA CYS A 308 -0.48 24.59 3.09
C CYS A 308 -1.96 24.25 3.31
N LEU A 309 -2.29 23.60 4.43
CA LEU A 309 -3.64 23.14 4.75
C LEU A 309 -4.45 24.14 5.61
N LEU A 310 -3.78 25.13 6.21
CA LEU A 310 -4.42 26.20 7.00
C LEU A 310 -4.75 27.46 6.19
N LEU A 311 -4.30 27.56 4.94
CA LEU A 311 -4.59 28.66 4.03
C LEU A 311 -5.53 28.20 2.90
N GLN A 312 -6.73 27.75 3.26
CA GLN A 312 -7.88 27.99 2.37
C GLN A 312 -8.54 29.29 2.86
N PRO A 313 -8.34 30.44 2.18
CA PRO A 313 -9.21 31.57 2.44
C PRO A 313 -10.63 31.14 2.07
N ALA A 314 -11.54 31.22 3.04
CA ALA A 314 -12.97 31.11 2.80
C ALA A 314 -13.31 32.03 1.62
N ALA A 315 -13.82 31.46 0.53
CA ALA A 315 -14.32 32.26 -0.57
C ALA A 315 -15.38 33.22 -0.01
N PRO A 316 -15.23 34.55 -0.18
CA PRO A 316 -16.28 35.47 0.23
C PRO A 316 -17.52 35.17 -0.59
N LEU A 317 -18.66 34.97 0.10
CA LEU A 317 -19.96 34.93 -0.56
C LEU A 317 -20.12 36.20 -1.42
N PRO A 318 -20.52 36.09 -2.70
CA PRO A 318 -20.74 37.26 -3.52
C PRO A 318 -21.94 38.04 -2.97
N PRO A 319 -21.83 39.36 -2.75
CA PRO A 319 -22.98 40.16 -2.39
C PRO A 319 -23.91 40.25 -3.59
N SER A 320 -25.18 39.98 -3.32
CA SER A 320 -26.30 40.17 -4.24
C SER A 320 -26.41 41.64 -4.69
N GLY A 321 -26.25 41.91 -5.99
CA GLY A 321 -26.59 43.22 -6.58
C GLY A 321 -26.14 43.43 -8.02
N ARG A 322 -27.12 43.54 -8.93
CA ARG A 322 -27.12 44.09 -10.31
C ARG A 322 -26.32 45.43 -10.39
N THR A 323 -25.67 45.90 -11.48
CA THR A 323 -25.95 45.93 -12.94
C THR A 323 -24.67 46.39 -13.71
N ASP A 324 -24.57 45.94 -14.97
CA ASP A 324 -24.03 46.57 -16.19
C ASP A 324 -22.57 47.01 -16.43
N SER A 325 -22.10 46.53 -17.59
CA SER A 325 -21.30 47.18 -18.65
C SER A 325 -19.77 47.20 -18.58
N GLY A 326 -19.13 46.66 -19.64
CA GLY A 326 -17.90 47.23 -20.21
C GLY A 326 -16.66 46.31 -20.34
N CYS A 327 -16.39 45.90 -21.58
CA CYS A 327 -15.07 45.71 -22.23
C CYS A 327 -14.00 44.73 -21.67
N LEU A 328 -13.61 43.79 -22.56
CA LEU A 328 -12.32 43.10 -22.68
C LEU A 328 -11.12 44.10 -22.67
N PRO A 329 -9.84 43.70 -22.37
CA PRO A 329 -9.17 42.53 -22.97
C PRO A 329 -8.03 41.84 -22.19
N ALA A 330 -7.40 40.89 -22.90
CA ALA A 330 -5.98 40.51 -22.89
C ALA A 330 -5.54 39.25 -22.12
N SER A 331 -5.03 38.33 -22.92
CA SER A 331 -4.14 37.23 -22.63
C SER A 331 -2.85 37.66 -21.94
N GLN A 332 -2.41 36.90 -20.93
CA GLN A 332 -1.01 36.81 -20.53
C GLN A 332 -0.60 35.36 -20.30
N HIS A 333 0.55 35.03 -20.87
CA HIS A 333 1.33 33.83 -20.66
C HIS A 333 1.91 33.76 -19.24
N GLY A 334 2.03 32.54 -18.72
CA GLY A 334 3.22 32.08 -17.99
C GLY A 334 3.18 32.17 -16.47
N ALA A 335 3.05 31.00 -15.82
CA ALA A 335 3.78 30.69 -14.60
C ALA A 335 3.93 29.17 -14.49
N GLY A 336 5.18 28.72 -14.31
CA GLY A 336 5.57 27.32 -14.30
C GLY A 336 4.83 26.50 -13.25
N GLY A 337 4.50 25.27 -13.63
CA GLY A 337 4.06 24.24 -12.70
C GLY A 337 5.18 23.94 -11.71
N GLY A 338 5.17 24.61 -10.57
CA GLY A 338 5.88 24.18 -9.39
C GLY A 338 5.39 22.78 -9.02
N ALA A 339 6.31 21.84 -8.89
CA ALA A 339 6.01 20.52 -8.37
C ALA A 339 5.34 20.67 -7.01
N GLY A 340 4.11 20.17 -6.86
CA GLY A 340 3.37 20.25 -5.61
C GLY A 340 4.13 19.59 -4.45
N PRO A 341 3.86 19.96 -3.19
CA PRO A 341 4.64 19.52 -2.04
C PRO A 341 4.72 17.98 -1.90
N VAL A 342 3.70 17.24 -2.36
CA VAL A 342 3.71 15.76 -2.36
C VAL A 342 4.69 15.16 -3.38
N TYR A 343 4.97 15.88 -4.48
CA TYR A 343 6.03 15.51 -5.43
C TYR A 343 7.42 15.62 -4.80
N VAL A 344 7.64 16.63 -3.94
CA VAL A 344 8.90 16.84 -3.22
C VAL A 344 9.16 15.70 -2.22
N LEU A 345 8.12 15.21 -1.53
CA LEU A 345 8.23 14.07 -0.61
C LEU A 345 8.69 12.81 -1.34
N ARG A 346 8.19 12.60 -2.56
CA ARG A 346 8.51 11.44 -3.38
C ARG A 346 9.90 11.47 -4.02
N GLU A 347 10.44 12.64 -4.33
CA GLU A 347 11.80 12.77 -4.86
C GLU A 347 12.87 12.70 -3.75
N ASN A 348 12.58 13.20 -2.55
CA ASN A 348 13.45 13.03 -1.39
C ASN A 348 13.60 11.55 -1.00
N TRP A 349 12.53 10.77 -1.16
CA TRP A 349 12.53 9.30 -1.00
C TRP A 349 13.52 8.57 -1.94
N LYS A 350 13.57 8.92 -3.23
CA LYS A 350 14.53 8.30 -4.18
C LYS A 350 16.00 8.57 -3.84
N ARG A 351 16.26 9.58 -3.02
CA ARG A 351 17.61 9.96 -2.59
C ARG A 351 18.02 9.14 -1.37
N GLY A 352 17.16 9.06 -0.35
CA GLY A 352 17.40 8.24 0.85
C GLY A 352 17.54 6.74 0.55
N HIS A 353 16.77 6.21 -0.41
CA HIS A 353 16.85 4.79 -0.77
C HIS A 353 18.14 4.41 -1.54
N ARG A 354 18.77 5.37 -2.22
CA ARG A 354 20.08 5.17 -2.87
C ARG A 354 21.24 5.23 -1.87
N GLU A 355 21.10 6.05 -0.84
CA GLU A 355 22.07 6.16 0.26
C GLU A 355 22.01 4.93 1.19
N ALA A 356 20.83 4.38 1.45
CA ALA A 356 20.65 3.16 2.25
C ALA A 356 21.05 1.86 1.51
N ALA A 357 21.05 1.86 0.18
CA ALA A 357 21.43 0.70 -0.65
C ALA A 357 22.93 0.63 -1.00
N GLY A 358 23.75 1.57 -0.52
CA GLY A 358 25.20 1.56 -0.78
C GLY A 358 25.59 1.74 -2.25
N GLU A 359 24.71 2.29 -3.10
CA GLU A 359 25.04 2.59 -4.49
C GLU A 359 25.88 3.88 -4.57
N VAL A 360 27.18 3.73 -4.31
CA VAL A 360 28.19 4.74 -4.63
C VAL A 360 28.36 4.76 -6.15
N TRP A 361 28.03 5.90 -6.76
CA TRP A 361 28.27 6.15 -8.17
C TRP A 361 29.79 6.16 -8.45
N THR A 362 30.22 5.41 -9.46
CA THR A 362 31.43 5.71 -10.24
C THR A 362 31.02 6.20 -11.61
#